data_AF-A0A239V4B8-F1
#
_entry.id   AF-A0A239V4B8-F1
#
_cell.length_a   1.000
_cell.length_b   1.000
_cell.length_c   1.000
_cell.angle_alpha   90.00
_cell.angle_beta   90.00
_cell.angle_gamma   90.00
#
_symmetry.space_group_name_H-M   'P 1'
#
loop_
_entity.id
_entity.type
_entity.pdbx_description
1 polymer ?
#
loop_
_entity_poly.entity_id
_entity_poly.type
_entity_poly.pdbx_seq_one_letter_code
_entity_poly.pdbx_strand_id
1 'polypeptide(L)'
;MSQEQPQDNEFGAYQARHSAPEQGTEFAPGPTSPVSGPGGQAAARAAYEGAQKNRPDTAIPEEEHVVAPEPAEQTSEETVEQASEETTAEQPESDQAQAMDDSPEGLAVAFENETSEREQELIDQLQRVSASYTNLENEYHAYVRRSKRDLEEAAQRGTSKVLEGLLPVLDEIGLARAHGDLETGPLAKIAEKLETSLFKQGVERFGVEGDVFDPTVHQAISHDVRELPEGVTDTTVVQVMQPGYRIGERVVRPAIVGVADPK
;
A
#
# COMPACT_ATOMS: atom_id res chain seq x y z
N MET A 1 13.35 -19.50 -67.40
CA MET A 1 12.24 -19.87 -68.29
C MET A 1 11.25 -20.67 -67.47
N SER A 2 10.02 -20.17 -67.39
CA SER A 2 8.79 -20.83 -66.92
C SER A 2 8.73 -21.17 -65.43
N GLN A 3 7.64 -20.96 -64.67
CA GLN A 3 6.27 -20.41 -64.79
C GLN A 3 5.82 -20.30 -63.30
N GLU A 4 5.28 -19.21 -62.75
CA GLU A 4 3.87 -18.76 -62.83
C GLU A 4 2.91 -19.93 -62.47
N GLN A 5 2.06 -19.96 -61.43
CA GLN A 5 1.39 -18.94 -60.60
C GLN A 5 0.69 -19.68 -59.39
N PRO A 6 -0.18 -19.06 -58.55
CA PRO A 6 -0.43 -19.43 -57.16
C PRO A 6 -1.79 -20.14 -56.96
N GLN A 7 -2.12 -20.55 -55.73
CA GLN A 7 -3.50 -20.80 -55.30
C GLN A 7 -3.69 -19.99 -54.01
N ASP A 8 -4.47 -18.91 -54.03
CA ASP A 8 -5.94 -18.85 -53.99
C ASP A 8 -6.53 -19.66 -52.83
N ASN A 9 -6.78 -18.96 -51.72
CA ASN A 9 -7.86 -19.32 -50.83
C ASN A 9 -8.63 -18.05 -50.43
N GLU A 10 -9.57 -17.68 -51.31
CA GLU A 10 -10.67 -16.78 -51.04
C GLU A 10 -11.72 -17.47 -50.18
N PHE A 11 -11.91 -17.01 -48.95
CA PHE A 11 -13.21 -16.98 -48.24
C PHE A 11 -13.06 -15.85 -47.22
N GLY A 12 -13.84 -14.78 -47.17
CA GLY A 12 -15.17 -14.50 -47.69
C GLY A 12 -15.72 -13.45 -46.73
N ALA A 13 -15.77 -12.20 -47.18
CA ALA A 13 -16.29 -11.09 -46.41
C ALA A 13 -17.80 -11.24 -46.15
N TYR A 14 -18.23 -10.93 -44.93
CA TYR A 14 -19.60 -10.48 -44.65
C TYR A 14 -19.56 -9.33 -43.64
N GLN A 15 -19.59 -8.11 -44.19
CA GLN A 15 -20.20 -6.96 -43.52
C GLN A 15 -21.71 -7.01 -43.75
N ALA A 16 -22.52 -6.88 -42.69
CA ALA A 16 -23.84 -6.21 -42.64
C ALA A 16 -24.39 -6.30 -41.20
N ARG A 17 -24.43 -5.18 -40.45
CA ARG A 17 -25.61 -4.31 -40.24
C ARG A 17 -26.79 -4.98 -39.52
N HIS A 18 -26.86 -4.77 -38.20
CA HIS A 18 -28.07 -4.53 -37.39
C HIS A 18 -27.56 -3.91 -36.06
N SER A 19 -27.74 -2.63 -35.73
CA SER A 19 -28.96 -1.82 -35.57
C SER A 19 -29.87 -2.32 -34.44
N ALA A 20 -29.65 -1.79 -33.22
CA ALA A 20 -30.63 -1.43 -32.15
C ALA A 20 -29.92 -1.37 -30.77
N PRO A 21 -30.48 -0.70 -29.74
CA PRO A 21 -30.34 0.74 -29.54
C PRO A 21 -29.64 1.10 -28.22
N GLU A 22 -29.16 2.34 -28.18
CA GLU A 22 -28.64 3.05 -27.02
C GLU A 22 -29.67 3.05 -25.88
N GLN A 23 -29.35 2.43 -24.75
CA GLN A 23 -30.02 2.72 -23.49
C GLN A 23 -29.22 3.79 -22.78
N GLY A 24 -29.78 5.01 -22.79
CA GLY A 24 -29.28 6.15 -22.06
C GLY A 24 -29.19 5.85 -20.57
N THR A 25 -28.00 6.03 -20.02
CA THR A 25 -27.81 6.27 -18.60
C THR A 25 -28.53 7.56 -18.24
N GLU A 26 -29.68 7.43 -17.60
CA GLU A 26 -30.41 8.53 -16.95
C GLU A 26 -29.50 9.14 -15.88
N PHE A 27 -28.94 10.30 -16.20
CA PHE A 27 -28.24 11.16 -15.27
C PHE A 27 -29.30 11.73 -14.30
N ALA A 28 -29.37 11.18 -13.09
CA ALA A 28 -30.16 11.79 -12.02
C ALA A 28 -29.64 13.22 -11.77
N PRO A 29 -30.49 14.27 -11.79
CA PRO A 29 -30.05 15.58 -11.35
C PRO A 29 -29.74 15.51 -9.86
N GLY A 30 -28.53 15.91 -9.49
CA GLY A 30 -28.11 16.05 -8.10
C GLY A 30 -29.04 17.00 -7.33
N PRO A 31 -29.12 16.87 -5.99
CA PRO A 31 -30.03 17.69 -5.20
C PRO A 31 -29.66 19.17 -5.36
N THR A 32 -30.57 19.93 -5.98
CA THR A 32 -30.50 21.39 -6.04
C THR A 32 -30.59 21.94 -4.62
N SER A 33 -29.56 22.65 -4.18
CA SER A 33 -29.57 23.42 -2.95
C SER A 33 -30.71 24.45 -2.99
N PRO A 34 -31.60 24.53 -2.00
CA PRO A 34 -32.57 25.62 -1.94
C PRO A 34 -31.85 26.93 -1.59
N VAL A 35 -32.07 27.93 -2.43
CA VAL A 35 -31.74 29.34 -2.19
C VAL A 35 -32.32 29.77 -0.84
N SER A 36 -31.44 30.36 -0.03
CA SER A 36 -31.71 30.82 1.33
C SER A 36 -32.68 32.02 1.32
N GLY A 37 -33.91 31.80 1.78
CA GLY A 37 -34.84 32.84 2.21
C GLY A 37 -34.80 33.01 3.73
N PRO A 38 -35.14 34.18 4.28
CA PRO A 38 -34.94 34.50 5.69
C PRO A 38 -35.99 33.79 6.55
N GLY A 39 -35.73 32.53 6.88
CA GLY A 39 -36.57 31.71 7.77
C GLY A 39 -35.90 30.44 8.33
N GLY A 40 -34.64 30.18 7.98
CA GLY A 40 -33.96 28.89 8.24
C GLY A 40 -33.42 28.66 9.66
N GLN A 41 -33.53 29.61 10.59
CA GLN A 41 -32.90 29.48 11.91
C GLN A 41 -33.71 28.68 12.95
N ALA A 42 -34.97 28.29 12.64
CA ALA A 42 -35.78 27.47 13.54
C ALA A 42 -35.71 25.96 13.25
N ALA A 43 -35.38 25.54 12.01
CA ALA A 43 -35.36 24.13 11.63
C ALA A 43 -34.04 23.41 11.96
N ALA A 44 -32.93 24.13 12.10
CA ALA A 44 -31.62 23.55 12.38
C ALA A 44 -31.41 23.16 13.87
N ARG A 45 -32.22 23.68 14.80
CA ARG A 45 -32.16 23.32 16.23
C ARG A 45 -32.86 21.99 16.56
N ALA A 46 -33.92 21.63 15.83
CA ALA A 46 -34.68 20.41 16.09
C ALA A 46 -33.97 19.12 15.63
N ALA A 47 -33.02 19.22 14.69
CA ALA A 47 -32.27 18.07 14.19
C ALA A 47 -31.12 17.64 15.13
N TYR A 48 -30.68 18.51 16.04
CA TYR A 48 -29.58 18.21 16.98
C TYR A 48 -30.07 17.59 18.31
N GLU A 49 -31.36 17.73 18.65
CA GLU A 49 -31.94 17.21 19.90
C GLU A 49 -32.46 15.75 19.79
N GLY A 50 -32.65 15.23 18.58
CA GLY A 50 -33.14 13.86 18.34
C GLY A 50 -32.06 12.77 18.34
N ALA A 51 -30.79 13.13 18.20
CA ALA A 51 -29.69 12.17 17.98
C ALA A 51 -28.99 11.70 19.28
N GLN A 52 -29.38 12.23 20.46
CA GLN A 52 -28.77 11.85 21.74
C GLN A 52 -29.40 10.63 22.43
N LYS A 53 -30.51 10.07 21.91
CA LYS A 53 -31.28 9.05 22.64
C LYS A 53 -31.09 7.60 22.19
N ASN A 54 -30.19 7.30 21.25
CA ASN A 54 -29.88 5.94 20.81
C ASN A 54 -28.38 5.78 20.49
N ARG A 55 -27.54 5.75 21.54
CA ARG A 55 -26.18 5.21 21.44
C ARG A 55 -26.12 3.88 22.19
N PRO A 56 -25.66 2.78 21.57
CA PRO A 56 -25.42 1.54 22.28
C PRO A 56 -24.17 1.70 23.16
N ASP A 57 -24.26 1.22 24.40
CA ASP A 57 -23.15 1.10 25.36
C ASP A 57 -22.01 0.27 24.76
N THR A 58 -20.82 0.86 24.66
CA THR A 58 -19.58 0.10 24.51
C THR A 58 -18.52 0.76 25.38
N ALA A 59 -18.11 0.02 26.41
CA ALA A 59 -17.16 0.43 27.42
C ALA A 59 -15.79 0.79 26.82
N ILE A 60 -15.24 1.91 27.27
CA ILE A 60 -13.85 2.33 27.03
C ILE A 60 -13.03 1.81 28.22
N PRO A 61 -11.95 1.01 28.03
CA PRO A 61 -11.02 0.72 29.12
C PRO A 61 -10.10 1.92 29.38
N GLU A 62 -9.80 2.10 30.67
CA GLU A 62 -9.04 3.19 31.29
C GLU A 62 -7.58 3.30 30.82
N GLU A 63 -7.05 4.51 30.97
CA GLU A 63 -5.76 5.03 30.51
C GLU A 63 -4.53 4.25 31.00
N GLU A 64 -3.56 4.03 30.11
CA GLU A 64 -2.17 3.70 30.47
C GLU A 64 -1.23 4.83 30.01
N HIS A 65 -0.55 5.38 31.00
CA HIS A 65 0.36 6.51 30.96
C HIS A 65 1.66 6.17 30.22
N VAL A 66 1.92 6.82 29.07
CA VAL A 66 3.22 6.72 28.38
C VAL A 66 4.05 7.96 28.67
N VAL A 67 5.15 7.70 29.38
CA VAL A 67 6.18 8.61 29.87
C VAL A 67 6.90 9.32 28.71
N ALA A 68 6.94 10.65 28.75
CA ALA A 68 7.85 11.48 27.96
C ALA A 68 9.21 11.62 28.69
N PRO A 69 10.35 11.63 27.98
CA PRO A 69 11.66 11.75 28.64
C PRO A 69 11.98 13.19 29.06
N GLU A 70 12.43 13.33 30.31
CA GLU A 70 13.00 14.52 30.95
C GLU A 70 14.27 15.06 30.24
N PRO A 71 14.47 16.39 30.19
CA PRO A 71 15.78 16.99 29.97
C PRO A 71 16.54 17.14 31.30
N ALA A 72 17.82 16.78 31.30
CA ALA A 72 18.71 16.79 32.46
C ALA A 72 18.98 18.23 32.97
N GLU A 73 18.79 18.42 34.27
CA GLU A 73 19.36 19.53 35.04
C GLU A 73 20.86 19.27 35.29
N GLN A 74 21.70 20.23 34.92
CA GLN A 74 23.00 20.44 35.55
C GLN A 74 23.01 21.86 36.12
N THR A 75 22.85 21.92 37.43
CA THR A 75 23.09 23.08 38.28
C THR A 75 24.58 23.17 38.59
N SER A 76 25.16 24.33 38.31
CA SER A 76 26.43 24.76 38.88
C SER A 76 26.35 26.27 39.10
N GLU A 77 26.17 26.67 40.36
CA GLU A 77 26.40 28.03 40.83
C GLU A 77 27.78 28.08 41.50
N GLU A 78 28.62 29.03 41.09
CA GLU A 78 29.37 29.87 42.04
C GLU A 78 29.99 31.11 41.37
N THR A 79 29.64 32.26 41.94
CA THR A 79 30.54 33.35 42.40
C THR A 79 31.09 34.40 41.41
N VAL A 80 30.44 35.58 41.50
CA VAL A 80 30.95 36.98 41.68
C VAL A 80 32.04 37.51 40.73
N GLU A 81 31.78 38.65 40.05
CA GLU A 81 32.40 39.96 40.34
C GLU A 81 31.89 41.08 39.41
N GLN A 82 31.83 42.29 39.97
CA GLN A 82 31.29 43.54 39.42
C GLN A 82 32.12 44.11 38.26
N ALA A 83 31.47 44.83 37.34
CA ALA A 83 31.98 46.10 36.82
C ALA A 83 30.86 46.93 36.18
N SER A 84 30.63 48.10 36.76
CA SER A 84 29.95 49.24 36.19
C SER A 84 30.67 49.78 34.96
N GLU A 85 29.94 50.20 33.93
CA GLU A 85 30.15 51.51 33.29
C GLU A 85 28.99 51.89 32.36
N GLU A 86 28.61 53.15 32.54
CA GLU A 86 27.65 54.00 31.84
C GLU A 86 28.14 54.32 30.41
N THR A 87 27.24 54.65 29.47
CA THR A 87 27.38 55.75 28.47
C THR A 87 26.70 55.47 27.10
N THR A 88 25.74 56.35 26.80
CA THR A 88 25.44 56.97 25.49
C THR A 88 24.67 56.20 24.41
N ALA A 89 23.40 56.63 24.31
CA ALA A 89 22.66 57.02 23.11
C ALA A 89 23.42 57.14 21.79
N GLU A 90 22.86 56.59 20.71
CA GLU A 90 22.49 57.38 19.52
C GLU A 90 21.72 56.50 18.52
N GLN A 91 20.46 56.85 18.29
CA GLN A 91 19.83 56.65 16.99
C GLN A 91 20.64 57.43 15.94
N PRO A 92 20.56 57.02 14.67
CA PRO A 92 19.99 57.96 13.73
C PRO A 92 18.80 57.34 13.02
N GLU A 93 17.68 58.07 13.13
CA GLU A 93 16.54 57.99 12.25
C GLU A 93 17.02 58.19 10.81
N SER A 94 16.89 57.16 9.98
CA SER A 94 16.87 57.34 8.54
C SER A 94 15.49 57.85 8.17
N ASP A 95 15.42 59.17 8.04
CA ASP A 95 14.37 59.95 7.41
C ASP A 95 14.01 59.37 6.02
N GLN A 96 12.98 58.53 5.99
CA GLN A 96 12.12 58.34 4.83
C GLN A 96 10.73 58.87 5.19
N ALA A 97 10.63 60.19 5.37
CA ALA A 97 9.39 60.87 5.10
C ALA A 97 9.07 60.69 3.61
N GLN A 98 8.29 59.65 3.30
CA GLN A 98 7.46 59.64 2.11
C GLN A 98 6.62 60.91 2.20
N ALA A 99 6.97 61.92 1.39
CA ALA A 99 6.09 63.04 1.16
C ALA A 99 4.83 62.46 0.50
N MET A 100 3.82 62.19 1.32
CA MET A 100 2.47 61.93 0.83
C MET A 100 2.04 63.22 0.14
N ASP A 101 2.04 63.17 -1.19
CA ASP A 101 1.42 64.19 -2.01
C ASP A 101 -0.08 64.17 -1.69
N ASP A 102 -0.52 65.11 -0.84
CA ASP A 102 -1.92 65.29 -0.43
C ASP A 102 -2.78 65.92 -1.55
N SER A 103 -2.25 65.92 -2.78
CA SER A 103 -3.01 66.20 -3.97
C SER A 103 -4.01 65.07 -4.23
N PRO A 104 -5.16 65.36 -4.86
CA PRO A 104 -6.13 64.32 -5.22
C PRO A 104 -5.54 63.23 -6.13
N GLU A 105 -4.45 63.50 -6.84
CA GLU A 105 -3.74 62.53 -7.68
C GLU A 105 -2.76 61.66 -6.86
N GLY A 106 -2.06 62.24 -5.87
CA GLY A 106 -1.19 61.49 -4.95
C GLY A 106 -1.94 60.53 -4.04
N LEU A 107 -3.11 60.93 -3.54
CA LEU A 107 -4.02 60.08 -2.77
C LEU A 107 -4.58 58.91 -3.60
N ALA A 108 -4.89 59.13 -4.88
CA ALA A 108 -5.38 58.09 -5.78
C ALA A 108 -4.30 57.02 -6.04
N VAL A 109 -3.06 57.45 -6.29
CA VAL A 109 -1.92 56.55 -6.51
C VAL A 109 -1.57 55.77 -5.24
N ALA A 110 -1.63 56.40 -4.07
CA ALA A 110 -1.41 55.71 -2.79
C ALA A 110 -2.46 54.62 -2.54
N PHE A 111 -3.73 54.89 -2.85
CA PHE A 111 -4.83 53.93 -2.70
C PHE A 111 -4.73 52.76 -3.70
N GLU A 112 -4.34 53.03 -4.96
CA GLU A 112 -4.05 51.99 -5.95
C GLU A 112 -2.89 51.08 -5.54
N ASN A 113 -1.83 51.65 -4.95
CA ASN A 113 -0.69 50.86 -4.45
C ASN A 113 -1.11 49.98 -3.27
N GLU A 114 -1.81 50.53 -2.26
CA GLU A 114 -2.26 49.75 -1.10
C GLU A 114 -3.23 48.62 -1.50
N THR A 115 -4.13 48.89 -2.46
CA THR A 115 -5.04 47.85 -2.99
C THR A 115 -4.30 46.79 -3.79
N SER A 116 -3.31 47.16 -4.60
CA SER A 116 -2.46 46.22 -5.34
C SER A 116 -1.62 45.34 -4.40
N GLU A 117 -1.03 45.92 -3.36
CA GLU A 117 -0.27 45.18 -2.34
C GLU A 117 -1.17 44.15 -1.62
N ARG A 118 -2.37 44.57 -1.23
CA ARG A 118 -3.34 43.68 -0.59
C ARG A 118 -3.83 42.56 -1.53
N GLU A 119 -3.99 42.84 -2.82
CA GLU A 119 -4.32 41.82 -3.82
C GLU A 119 -3.19 40.79 -3.95
N GLN A 120 -1.93 41.24 -4.00
CA GLN A 120 -0.76 40.36 -4.06
C GLN A 120 -0.66 39.47 -2.81
N GLU A 121 -0.84 40.03 -1.62
CA GLU A 121 -0.86 39.25 -0.36
C GLU A 121 -1.95 38.17 -0.37
N LEU A 122 -3.15 38.49 -0.87
CA LEU A 122 -4.24 37.51 -1.00
C LEU A 122 -3.90 36.41 -2.00
N ILE A 123 -3.29 36.75 -3.14
CA ILE A 123 -2.85 35.79 -4.16
C ILE A 123 -1.79 34.86 -3.55
N ASP A 124 -0.81 35.39 -2.84
CA ASP A 124 0.24 34.60 -2.19
C ASP A 124 -0.32 33.66 -1.12
N GLN A 125 -1.28 34.13 -0.32
CA GLN A 125 -1.99 33.28 0.65
C GLN A 125 -2.78 32.17 -0.05
N LEU A 126 -3.51 32.48 -1.13
CA LEU A 126 -4.24 31.49 -1.91
C LEU A 126 -3.29 30.47 -2.54
N GLN A 127 -2.16 30.90 -3.08
CA GLN A 127 -1.14 30.01 -3.62
C GLN A 127 -0.55 29.11 -2.53
N ARG A 128 -0.25 29.66 -1.35
CA ARG A 128 0.26 28.87 -0.22
C ARG A 128 -0.75 27.82 0.26
N VAL A 129 -2.01 28.20 0.39
CA VAL A 129 -3.08 27.27 0.79
C VAL A 129 -3.34 26.23 -0.30
N SER A 130 -3.34 26.63 -1.57
CA SER A 130 -3.46 25.71 -2.71
C SER A 130 -2.32 24.70 -2.72
N ALA A 131 -1.07 25.16 -2.58
CA ALA A 131 0.10 24.28 -2.49
C ALA A 131 -0.03 23.30 -1.31
N SER A 132 -0.43 23.81 -0.13
CA SER A 132 -0.63 22.98 1.07
C SER A 132 -1.72 21.92 0.86
N TYR A 133 -2.82 22.29 0.21
CA TYR A 133 -3.90 21.36 -0.14
C TYR A 133 -3.44 20.28 -1.13
N THR A 134 -2.71 20.66 -2.18
CA THR A 134 -2.17 19.68 -3.15
C THR A 134 -1.16 18.73 -2.51
N ASN A 135 -0.34 19.22 -1.58
CA ASN A 135 0.60 18.38 -0.84
C ASN A 135 -0.15 17.37 0.05
N LEU A 136 -1.18 17.82 0.77
CA LEU A 136 -2.01 16.95 1.61
C LEU A 136 -2.71 15.87 0.78
N GLU A 137 -3.25 16.22 -0.39
CA GLU A 137 -3.90 15.25 -1.28
C GLU A 137 -2.89 14.20 -1.78
N ASN A 138 -1.68 14.63 -2.14
CA ASN A 138 -0.61 13.73 -2.55
C ASN A 138 -0.17 12.79 -1.41
N GLU A 139 -0.03 13.31 -0.19
CA GLU A 139 0.28 12.51 1.00
C GLU A 139 -0.83 11.51 1.30
N TYR A 140 -2.09 11.92 1.22
CA TYR A 140 -3.24 11.04 1.41
C TYR A 140 -3.25 9.91 0.37
N HIS A 141 -3.10 10.23 -0.91
CA HIS A 141 -3.02 9.21 -1.97
C HIS A 141 -1.81 8.28 -1.81
N ALA A 142 -0.66 8.79 -1.36
CA ALA A 142 0.50 7.96 -1.06
C ALA A 142 0.22 7.02 0.13
N TYR A 143 -0.39 7.53 1.20
CA TYR A 143 -0.79 6.76 2.36
C TYR A 143 -1.79 5.65 2.00
N VAL A 144 -2.86 5.96 1.26
CA VAL A 144 -3.86 4.96 0.83
C VAL A 144 -3.20 3.86 -0.01
N ARG A 145 -2.34 4.22 -0.97
CA ARG A 145 -1.60 3.24 -1.79
C ARG A 145 -0.66 2.38 -0.97
N ARG A 146 -0.05 2.93 0.09
CA ARG A 146 0.80 2.16 1.00
C ARG A 146 -0.03 1.24 1.90
N SER A 147 -1.07 1.78 2.54
CA SER A 147 -1.94 1.03 3.46
C SER A 147 -2.59 -0.19 2.79
N LYS A 148 -3.03 -0.06 1.53
CA LYS A 148 -3.55 -1.22 0.77
C LYS A 148 -2.51 -2.32 0.59
N ARG A 149 -1.27 -1.97 0.22
CA ARG A 149 -0.17 -2.94 0.09
C ARG A 149 0.20 -3.56 1.44
N ASP A 150 0.27 -2.75 2.49
CA ASP A 150 0.59 -3.23 3.84
C ASP A 150 -0.47 -4.23 4.35
N LEU A 151 -1.75 -4.01 4.01
CA LEU A 151 -2.85 -4.94 4.35
C LEU A 151 -2.73 -6.26 3.58
N GLU A 152 -2.45 -6.21 2.27
CA GLU A 152 -2.24 -7.40 1.43
C GLU A 152 -1.03 -8.22 1.92
N GLU A 153 0.09 -7.55 2.20
CA GLU A 153 1.27 -8.20 2.77
C GLU A 153 1.00 -8.77 4.16
N ALA A 154 0.25 -8.07 5.01
CA ALA A 154 -0.12 -8.57 6.33
C ALA A 154 -0.99 -9.83 6.25
N ALA A 155 -1.95 -9.87 5.31
CA ALA A 155 -2.76 -11.05 5.05
C ALA A 155 -1.88 -12.23 4.58
N GLN A 156 -0.96 -12.00 3.64
CA GLN A 156 -0.03 -13.02 3.16
C GLN A 156 0.91 -13.53 4.26
N ARG A 157 1.43 -12.63 5.10
CA ARG A 157 2.26 -13.00 6.27
C ARG A 157 1.47 -13.83 7.28
N GLY A 158 0.21 -13.46 7.54
CA GLY A 158 -0.69 -14.22 8.41
C GLY A 158 -0.91 -15.64 7.92
N THR A 159 -1.24 -15.81 6.64
CA THR A 159 -1.43 -17.14 6.01
C THR A 159 -0.13 -17.95 6.03
N SER A 160 1.01 -17.32 5.73
CA SER A 160 2.33 -17.99 5.78
C SER A 160 2.63 -18.54 7.17
N LYS A 161 2.39 -17.76 8.22
CA LYS A 161 2.61 -18.18 9.62
C LYS A 161 1.73 -19.38 10.02
N VAL A 162 0.48 -19.41 9.56
CA VAL A 162 -0.41 -20.57 9.80
C VAL A 162 0.11 -21.80 9.04
N LEU A 163 0.54 -21.61 7.78
CA LEU A 163 1.08 -22.71 7.00
C LEU A 163 2.35 -23.28 7.64
N GLU A 164 3.28 -22.44 8.11
CA GLU A 164 4.50 -22.86 8.82
C GLU A 164 4.17 -23.80 10.01
N GLY A 165 3.10 -23.50 10.77
CA GLY A 165 2.64 -24.36 11.86
C GLY A 165 2.00 -25.68 11.40
N LEU A 166 1.46 -25.72 10.18
CA LEU A 166 0.85 -26.93 9.59
C LEU A 166 1.84 -27.80 8.80
N LEU A 167 2.99 -27.25 8.40
CA LEU A 167 4.00 -27.99 7.62
C LEU A 167 4.43 -29.32 8.26
N PRO A 168 4.69 -29.42 9.58
CA PRO A 168 5.03 -30.69 10.19
C PRO A 168 3.94 -31.75 9.99
N VAL A 169 2.67 -31.37 10.04
CA VAL A 169 1.55 -32.30 9.82
C VAL A 169 1.51 -32.79 8.38
N LEU A 170 1.79 -31.90 7.41
CA LEU A 170 1.89 -32.29 6.00
C LEU A 170 3.07 -33.21 5.73
N ASP A 171 4.18 -33.02 6.46
CA ASP A 171 5.34 -33.89 6.37
C ASP A 171 5.02 -35.30 6.89
N GLU A 172 4.32 -35.40 8.04
CA GLU A 172 3.85 -36.69 8.57
C GLU A 172 2.87 -37.38 7.61
N ILE A 173 1.99 -36.64 6.96
CA ILE A 173 1.10 -37.18 5.91
C ILE A 173 1.92 -37.73 4.74
N GLY A 174 2.96 -37.00 4.31
CA GLY A 174 3.89 -37.46 3.27
C GLY A 174 4.60 -38.74 3.65
N LEU A 175 5.09 -38.83 4.90
CA LEU A 175 5.76 -39.99 5.44
C LEU A 175 4.82 -41.21 5.52
N ALA A 176 3.63 -41.02 6.09
CA ALA A 176 2.61 -42.06 6.17
C ALA A 176 2.20 -42.58 4.78
N ARG A 177 2.13 -41.70 3.78
CA ARG A 177 1.88 -42.11 2.39
C ARG A 177 3.03 -42.95 1.82
N ALA A 178 4.28 -42.56 2.07
CA ALA A 178 5.45 -43.33 1.62
C ALA A 178 5.52 -44.73 2.27
N HIS A 179 4.97 -44.89 3.47
CA HIS A 179 4.87 -46.17 4.16
C HIS A 179 3.61 -47.00 3.80
N GLY A 180 2.69 -46.46 3.00
CA GLY A 180 1.46 -47.14 2.59
C GLY A 180 0.30 -47.02 3.59
N ASP A 181 0.46 -46.27 4.68
CA ASP A 181 -0.57 -46.11 5.73
C ASP A 181 -1.79 -45.29 5.26
N LEU A 182 -1.65 -44.56 4.15
CA LEU A 182 -2.69 -43.71 3.56
C LEU A 182 -3.27 -44.25 2.25
N GLU A 183 -3.08 -45.53 1.92
CA GLU A 183 -3.67 -46.11 0.70
C GLU A 183 -5.19 -46.29 0.80
N THR A 184 -5.70 -46.60 2.00
CA THR A 184 -7.14 -46.82 2.22
C THR A 184 -7.63 -46.27 3.56
N GLY A 185 -8.94 -46.06 3.69
CA GLY A 185 -9.61 -45.72 4.95
C GLY A 185 -9.94 -44.23 5.17
N PRO A 186 -10.50 -43.88 6.34
CA PRO A 186 -10.95 -42.52 6.64
C PRO A 186 -9.82 -41.50 6.69
N LEU A 187 -8.64 -41.90 7.18
CA LEU A 187 -7.49 -41.01 7.32
C LEU A 187 -6.94 -40.55 5.97
N ALA A 188 -6.89 -41.44 4.98
CA ALA A 188 -6.52 -41.11 3.60
C ALA A 188 -7.42 -40.00 3.02
N LYS A 189 -8.74 -40.10 3.23
CA LYS A 189 -9.71 -39.09 2.79
C LYS A 189 -9.55 -37.75 3.51
N ILE A 190 -9.18 -37.78 4.80
CA ILE A 190 -8.92 -36.56 5.57
C ILE A 190 -7.66 -35.87 5.06
N ALA A 191 -6.59 -36.63 4.83
CA ALA A 191 -5.34 -36.13 4.27
C ALA A 191 -5.55 -35.50 2.88
N GLU A 192 -6.23 -36.21 1.98
CA GLU A 192 -6.56 -35.69 0.64
C GLU A 192 -7.42 -34.42 0.71
N LYS A 193 -8.40 -34.37 1.61
CA LYS A 193 -9.26 -33.20 1.79
C LYS A 193 -8.48 -32.01 2.38
N LEU A 194 -7.52 -32.26 3.28
CA LEU A 194 -6.63 -31.24 3.82
C LEU A 194 -5.76 -30.65 2.72
N GLU A 195 -5.06 -31.51 1.95
CA GLU A 195 -4.21 -31.12 0.82
C GLU A 195 -5.01 -30.33 -0.22
N THR A 196 -6.19 -30.81 -0.61
CA THR A 196 -7.09 -30.12 -1.55
C THR A 196 -7.57 -28.77 -1.02
N SER A 197 -7.82 -28.67 0.29
CA SER A 197 -8.25 -27.40 0.90
C SER A 197 -7.12 -26.38 0.92
N LEU A 198 -5.89 -26.80 1.21
CA LEU A 198 -4.71 -25.95 1.15
C LEU A 198 -4.39 -25.51 -0.28
N PHE A 199 -4.52 -26.41 -1.25
CA PHE A 199 -4.34 -26.08 -2.67
C PHE A 199 -5.31 -24.99 -3.14
N LYS A 200 -6.58 -25.04 -2.70
CA LYS A 200 -7.55 -23.98 -2.99
C LYS A 200 -7.21 -22.62 -2.36
N GLN A 201 -6.40 -22.61 -1.30
CA GLN A 201 -5.88 -21.39 -0.69
C GLN A 201 -4.58 -20.91 -1.37
N GLY A 202 -4.16 -21.54 -2.47
CA GLY A 202 -2.95 -21.18 -3.22
C GLY A 202 -1.66 -21.76 -2.66
N VAL A 203 -1.74 -22.78 -1.79
CA VAL A 203 -0.57 -23.52 -1.30
C VAL A 203 -0.18 -24.57 -2.32
N GLU A 204 1.07 -24.54 -2.76
CA GLU A 204 1.62 -25.50 -3.70
C GLU A 204 2.80 -26.24 -3.11
N ARG A 205 2.82 -27.55 -3.29
CA ARG A 205 3.96 -28.42 -2.97
C ARG A 205 4.87 -28.53 -4.19
N PHE A 206 6.18 -28.42 -3.97
CA PHE A 206 7.19 -28.55 -5.03
C PHE A 206 8.41 -29.35 -4.54
N GLY A 207 9.33 -29.64 -5.46
CA GLY A 207 10.48 -30.50 -5.22
C GLY A 207 10.08 -31.95 -5.42
N VAL A 208 9.90 -32.35 -6.68
CA VAL A 208 9.67 -33.73 -7.11
C VAL A 208 10.95 -34.26 -7.72
N GLU A 209 11.18 -35.57 -7.63
CA GLU A 209 12.31 -36.21 -8.31
C GLU A 209 12.21 -36.01 -9.82
N GLY A 210 13.30 -35.56 -10.44
CA GLY A 210 13.36 -35.18 -11.85
C GLY A 210 13.17 -33.70 -12.13
N ASP A 211 12.81 -32.88 -11.14
CA ASP A 211 12.73 -31.42 -11.30
C ASP A 211 14.12 -30.82 -11.53
N VAL A 212 14.21 -29.79 -12.38
CA VAL A 212 15.44 -29.00 -12.56
C VAL A 212 15.75 -28.28 -11.25
N PHE A 213 17.01 -28.36 -10.81
CA PHE A 213 17.42 -27.68 -9.59
C PHE A 213 17.37 -26.17 -9.75
N ASP A 214 16.84 -25.49 -8.75
CA ASP A 214 16.69 -24.04 -8.73
C ASP A 214 17.06 -23.55 -7.32
N PRO A 215 18.18 -22.83 -7.15
CA PRO A 215 18.64 -22.36 -5.84
C PRO A 215 17.64 -21.45 -5.09
N THR A 216 16.67 -20.86 -5.79
CA THR A 216 15.69 -19.96 -5.16
C THR A 216 14.59 -20.70 -4.40
N VAL A 217 14.31 -21.95 -4.79
CA VAL A 217 13.25 -22.78 -4.20
C VAL A 217 13.80 -24.08 -3.60
N HIS A 218 14.95 -24.55 -4.06
CA HIS A 218 15.56 -25.82 -3.65
C HIS A 218 16.79 -25.60 -2.76
N GLN A 219 16.87 -26.34 -1.67
CA GLN A 219 18.03 -26.44 -0.81
C GLN A 219 18.72 -27.79 -1.03
N ALA A 220 19.82 -27.79 -1.77
CA ALA A 220 20.64 -28.99 -1.96
C ALA A 220 21.49 -29.26 -0.70
N ILE A 221 21.33 -30.43 -0.08
CA ILE A 221 22.14 -30.85 1.08
C ILE A 221 23.03 -32.05 0.79
N SER A 222 22.79 -32.76 -0.32
CA SER A 222 23.61 -33.86 -0.78
C SER A 222 23.82 -33.76 -2.29
N HIS A 223 25.01 -34.19 -2.72
CA HIS A 223 25.34 -34.40 -4.12
C HIS A 223 25.43 -35.90 -4.35
N ASP A 224 24.56 -36.43 -5.21
CA ASP A 224 24.47 -37.85 -5.48
C ASP A 224 25.24 -38.18 -6.78
N VAL A 225 25.88 -39.33 -6.82
CA VAL A 225 26.71 -39.76 -7.98
C VAL A 225 25.87 -40.56 -8.99
N ARG A 226 24.54 -40.37 -8.97
CA ARG A 226 23.62 -41.08 -9.86
C ARG A 226 23.76 -40.54 -11.28
N GLU A 227 23.78 -41.46 -12.25
CA GLU A 227 23.81 -41.10 -13.66
C GLU A 227 22.44 -40.57 -14.09
N LEU A 228 22.42 -39.35 -14.64
CA LEU A 228 21.22 -38.77 -15.22
C LEU A 228 20.94 -39.35 -16.61
N PRO A 229 19.66 -39.36 -17.04
CA PRO A 229 19.30 -39.75 -18.41
C PRO A 229 20.07 -38.95 -19.46
N GLU A 230 20.39 -39.58 -20.59
CA GLU A 230 21.05 -38.90 -21.71
C GLU A 230 20.22 -37.70 -22.18
N GLY A 231 20.86 -36.53 -22.27
CA GLY A 231 20.24 -35.28 -22.72
C GLY A 231 19.88 -34.29 -21.61
N VAL A 232 20.09 -34.62 -20.34
CA VAL A 232 19.98 -33.64 -19.24
C VAL A 232 21.24 -32.78 -19.19
N THR A 233 21.07 -31.46 -19.31
CA THR A 233 22.16 -30.47 -19.35
C THR A 233 22.36 -29.70 -18.06
N ASP A 234 21.43 -29.86 -17.11
CA ASP A 234 21.34 -29.04 -15.91
C ASP A 234 21.33 -29.93 -14.66
N THR A 235 21.83 -29.39 -13.55
CA THR A 235 21.75 -30.04 -12.23
C THR A 235 20.29 -30.35 -11.91
N THR A 236 20.00 -31.60 -11.55
CA THR A 236 18.62 -32.09 -11.41
C THR A 236 18.41 -32.74 -10.05
N VAL A 237 17.20 -32.61 -9.51
CA VAL A 237 16.76 -33.25 -8.26
C VAL A 237 16.64 -34.76 -8.48
N VAL A 238 17.45 -35.54 -7.76
CA VAL A 238 17.44 -37.01 -7.84
C VAL A 238 16.86 -37.68 -6.60
N GLN A 239 16.71 -36.93 -5.51
CA GLN A 239 16.08 -37.38 -4.29
C GLN A 239 15.44 -36.20 -3.57
N VAL A 240 14.23 -36.39 -3.08
CA VAL A 240 13.54 -35.40 -2.26
C VAL A 240 13.49 -35.92 -0.83
N MET A 241 14.19 -35.24 0.07
CA MET A 241 14.23 -35.60 1.50
C MET A 241 13.11 -34.91 2.26
N GLN A 242 12.83 -33.65 1.93
CA GLN A 242 11.72 -32.90 2.49
C GLN A 242 11.08 -32.04 1.41
N PRO A 243 9.76 -32.14 1.18
CA PRO A 243 9.09 -31.34 0.16
C PRO A 243 9.07 -29.86 0.53
N GLY A 244 9.14 -29.02 -0.51
CA GLY A 244 9.02 -27.57 -0.40
C GLY A 244 7.57 -27.12 -0.53
N TYR A 245 7.26 -25.98 0.07
CA TYR A 245 5.93 -25.38 0.02
C TYR A 245 5.99 -23.88 -0.27
N ARG A 246 5.13 -23.42 -1.18
CA ARG A 246 4.97 -22.01 -1.54
C ARG A 246 3.51 -21.59 -1.49
N ILE A 247 3.27 -20.29 -1.32
CA ILE A 247 1.95 -19.67 -1.39
C ILE A 247 2.01 -18.57 -2.44
N GLY A 248 1.33 -18.77 -3.57
CA GLY A 248 1.48 -17.89 -4.73
C GLY A 248 2.96 -17.82 -5.15
N GLU A 249 3.55 -16.63 -5.10
CA GLU A 249 4.97 -16.41 -5.46
C GLU A 249 5.94 -16.56 -4.28
N ARG A 250 5.44 -16.65 -3.04
CA ARG A 250 6.29 -16.67 -1.85
C ARG A 250 6.62 -18.10 -1.42
N VAL A 251 7.91 -18.41 -1.35
CA VAL A 251 8.41 -19.66 -0.75
C VAL A 251 8.28 -19.58 0.77
N VAL A 252 7.55 -20.52 1.36
CA VAL A 252 7.40 -20.65 2.82
C VAL A 252 8.50 -21.54 3.39
N ARG A 253 8.80 -22.64 2.68
CA ARG A 253 9.93 -23.51 3.00
C ARG A 253 10.53 -24.08 1.71
N PRO A 254 11.86 -23.99 1.51
CA PRO A 254 12.51 -24.62 0.37
C PRO A 254 12.42 -26.14 0.47
N ALA A 255 12.44 -26.83 -0.67
CA ALA A 255 12.53 -28.30 -0.66
C ALA A 255 13.97 -28.72 -0.36
N ILE A 256 14.16 -29.67 0.54
CA ILE A 256 15.46 -30.25 0.83
C ILE A 256 15.68 -31.43 -0.11
N VAL A 257 16.68 -31.29 -0.96
CA VAL A 257 16.91 -32.21 -2.09
C VAL A 257 18.35 -32.71 -2.15
N GLY A 258 18.51 -33.90 -2.71
CA GLY A 258 19.76 -34.39 -3.25
C GLY A 258 19.78 -34.13 -4.76
N VAL A 259 20.90 -33.59 -5.26
CA VAL A 259 21.08 -33.25 -6.67
C VAL A 259 22.19 -34.07 -7.31
N ALA A 260 22.13 -34.26 -8.62
CA ALA A 260 23.23 -34.81 -9.40
C ALA A 260 23.55 -33.87 -10.57
N ASP A 261 24.83 -33.77 -10.92
CA ASP A 261 25.29 -32.99 -12.07
C ASP A 261 25.28 -33.83 -13.35
N PRO A 262 24.99 -33.21 -14.51
CA PRO A 262 25.08 -33.86 -15.81
C PRO A 262 26.52 -34.31 -16.09
N LYS A 263 26.65 -35.37 -16.90
CA LYS A 263 27.95 -35.92 -17.33
C LYS A 263 28.70 -35.00 -18.29
#